data_AF-A0A3A4R4S2-F1
#
_entry.id   AF-A0A3A4R4S2-F1
#
_cell.length_a   1.000
_cell.length_b   1.000
_cell.length_c   1.000
_cell.angle_alpha   90.00
_cell.angle_beta   90.00
_cell.angle_gamma   90.00
#
_symmetry.space_group_name_H-M   'P 1'
#
loop_
_entity.id
_entity.type
_entity.pdbx_description
1 polymer ?
#
loop_
_entity_poly.entity_id
_entity_poly.type
_entity_poly.pdbx_seq_one_letter_code
_entity_poly.pdbx_strand_id
1 'polypeptide(L)'
;MFRSKYYFYCFLFLFGLLTGCNEEIDPAKEAEQKRNQILEKTIVSIDYKIEKPKENLPNNLKLFSGVWVGKWNEVQPSRLIITKISSNEVSFIYAWGANPQKNIDADMISRTVAIRSDAKIIFEINSSMYTFVVDTLLNKVIGARISGDIVSNIVMEKVENANKN
;
A
#
# COMPACT_ATOMS: atom_id res chain seq x y z
N MET A 1 3.13 -12.15 38.81
CA MET A 1 1.91 -12.59 38.10
C MET A 1 2.37 -13.49 36.95
N PHE A 2 2.55 -14.78 37.21
CA PHE A 2 3.12 -15.78 36.29
C PHE A 2 2.02 -16.77 35.89
N ARG A 3 1.71 -16.86 34.59
CA ARG A 3 0.89 -17.89 33.93
C ARG A 3 1.34 -17.90 32.45
N SER A 4 1.53 -18.99 31.72
CA SER A 4 1.40 -20.42 31.96
C SER A 4 2.28 -21.08 30.90
N LYS A 5 3.14 -22.03 31.29
CA LYS A 5 3.92 -22.87 30.37
C LYS A 5 3.05 -24.07 29.98
N TYR A 6 2.74 -24.23 28.69
CA TYR A 6 2.20 -25.49 28.18
C TYR A 6 3.35 -26.43 27.84
N TYR A 7 3.51 -27.47 28.66
CA TYR A 7 4.29 -28.66 28.33
C TYR A 7 3.35 -29.66 27.65
N PHE A 8 3.67 -30.06 26.42
CA PHE A 8 3.11 -31.25 25.80
C PHE A 8 4.28 -32.16 25.45
N TYR A 9 4.45 -33.21 26.25
CA TYR A 9 5.39 -34.30 26.00
C TYR A 9 4.60 -35.49 25.48
N CYS A 10 5.09 -36.11 24.41
CA CYS A 10 5.31 -37.56 24.25
C CYS A 10 4.93 -38.04 22.83
N PHE A 11 5.93 -38.36 22.01
CA PHE A 11 6.16 -39.74 21.58
C PHE A 11 7.51 -39.86 20.86
N LEU A 12 8.33 -40.82 21.27
CA LEU A 12 9.58 -41.21 20.60
C LEU A 12 9.27 -41.75 19.20
N PHE A 13 9.91 -41.21 18.17
CA PHE A 13 10.29 -41.97 16.99
C PHE A 13 11.77 -41.71 16.67
N LEU A 14 12.49 -42.82 16.59
CA LEU A 14 13.91 -42.93 16.30
C LEU A 14 14.18 -42.62 14.80
N PHE A 15 15.38 -42.12 14.53
CA PHE A 15 16.02 -41.93 13.21
C PHE A 15 15.59 -40.75 12.33
N GLY A 16 16.50 -39.78 12.19
CA GLY A 16 16.50 -38.77 11.14
C GLY A 16 16.96 -37.41 11.66
N LEU A 17 18.28 -37.19 11.67
CA LEU A 17 18.90 -35.87 11.77
C LEU A 17 18.43 -35.02 10.57
N LEU A 18 17.29 -34.37 10.71
CA LEU A 18 17.02 -33.12 10.03
C LEU A 18 17.18 -32.05 11.09
N THR A 19 18.38 -31.48 11.15
CA THR A 19 18.56 -30.12 11.66
C THR A 19 17.74 -29.19 10.76
N GLY A 20 16.43 -29.16 10.97
CA GLY A 20 15.58 -28.12 10.46
C GLY A 20 16.05 -26.84 11.13
N CYS A 21 16.79 -26.03 10.39
CA CYS A 21 17.10 -24.67 10.80
C CYS A 21 15.77 -24.00 11.15
N ASN A 22 15.59 -23.66 12.42
CA ASN A 22 14.58 -22.69 12.82
C ASN A 22 14.99 -21.37 12.18
N GLU A 23 14.53 -21.10 10.96
CA GLU A 23 14.67 -19.79 10.34
C GLU A 23 13.85 -18.83 11.19
N GLU A 24 14.54 -18.01 11.98
CA GLU A 24 13.92 -16.93 12.73
C GLU A 24 13.28 -15.98 11.71
N ILE A 25 11.94 -15.96 11.67
CA ILE A 25 11.19 -15.09 10.78
C ILE A 25 11.42 -13.66 11.25
N ASP A 26 12.29 -12.93 10.55
CA ASP A 26 12.48 -11.50 10.71
C ASP A 26 11.22 -10.78 10.17
N PRO A 27 10.40 -10.17 11.05
CA PRO A 27 9.16 -9.52 10.63
C PRO A 27 9.38 -8.40 9.61
N ALA A 28 10.56 -7.76 9.62
CA ALA A 28 10.89 -6.71 8.67
C ALA A 28 11.09 -7.28 7.26
N LYS A 29 11.78 -8.42 7.14
CA LYS A 29 11.95 -9.12 5.84
C LYS A 29 10.62 -9.62 5.30
N GLU A 30 9.76 -10.17 6.15
CA GLU A 30 8.43 -10.62 5.71
C GLU A 30 7.58 -9.44 5.21
N ALA A 31 7.63 -8.30 5.90
CA ALA A 31 6.94 -7.08 5.48
C ALA A 31 7.46 -6.54 4.14
N GLU A 32 8.78 -6.57 3.93
CA GLU A 32 9.41 -6.19 2.65
C GLU A 32 9.01 -7.14 1.52
N GLN A 33 9.00 -8.45 1.76
CA GLN A 33 8.55 -9.44 0.77
C GLN A 33 7.10 -9.22 0.37
N LYS A 34 6.19 -9.01 1.34
CA LYS A 34 4.78 -8.69 1.07
C LYS A 34 4.62 -7.43 0.22
N ARG A 35 5.46 -6.42 0.47
CA ARG A 35 5.50 -5.17 -0.29
C ARG A 35 5.94 -5.39 -1.73
N ASN A 36 7.01 -6.17 -1.94
CA ASN A 36 7.53 -6.48 -3.27
C ASN A 36 6.53 -7.28 -4.11
N GLN A 37 5.81 -8.23 -3.50
CA GLN A 37 4.72 -8.95 -4.17
C GLN A 37 3.57 -8.02 -4.62
N ILE A 38 3.30 -6.94 -3.88
CA ILE A 38 2.30 -5.95 -4.31
C ILE A 38 2.85 -5.18 -5.51
N LEU A 39 4.11 -4.72 -5.45
CA LEU A 39 4.75 -3.98 -6.53
C LEU A 39 4.73 -4.75 -7.86
N GLU A 40 5.07 -6.03 -7.83
CA GLU A 40 5.05 -6.92 -9.01
C GLU A 40 3.65 -7.07 -9.61
N LYS A 41 2.61 -7.06 -8.77
CA LYS A 41 1.21 -7.20 -9.20
C LYS A 41 0.58 -5.89 -9.67
N THR A 42 1.15 -4.75 -9.30
CA THR A 42 0.68 -3.41 -9.66
C THR A 42 1.60 -2.79 -10.69
N ILE A 43 1.46 -3.25 -11.94
CA ILE A 43 2.33 -2.84 -13.04
C ILE A 43 2.06 -1.37 -13.39
N VAL A 44 3.12 -0.58 -13.47
CA VAL A 44 3.09 0.82 -13.93
C VAL A 44 3.95 0.88 -15.19
N SER A 45 3.31 1.10 -16.33
CA SER A 45 3.94 1.06 -17.65
C SER A 45 4.41 2.43 -18.16
N ILE A 46 4.19 3.49 -17.38
CA ILE A 46 4.63 4.84 -17.70
C ILE A 46 5.84 5.23 -16.86
N ASP A 47 6.79 5.90 -17.49
CA ASP A 47 7.89 6.53 -16.76
C ASP A 47 7.35 7.67 -15.89
N TYR A 48 7.90 7.78 -14.69
CA TYR A 48 7.50 8.81 -13.75
C TYR A 48 8.69 9.35 -12.96
N LYS A 49 8.55 10.60 -12.54
CA LYS A 49 9.49 11.27 -11.63
C LYS A 49 8.71 11.84 -10.47
N ILE A 50 9.21 11.62 -9.26
CA ILE A 50 8.65 12.22 -8.05
C ILE A 50 9.37 13.54 -7.80
N GLU A 51 8.66 14.65 -7.98
CA GLU A 51 9.14 15.98 -7.65
C GLU A 51 9.21 16.14 -6.12
N LYS A 52 10.29 16.76 -5.61
CA LYS A 52 10.36 17.12 -4.20
C LYS A 52 9.26 18.14 -3.87
N PRO A 53 8.41 17.91 -2.86
CA PRO A 53 7.40 18.89 -2.45
C PRO A 53 8.01 20.23 -2.08
N LYS A 54 7.29 21.33 -2.35
CA LYS A 54 7.71 22.66 -1.90
C LYS A 54 7.73 22.74 -0.38
N GLU A 55 8.74 23.42 0.18
CA GLU A 55 8.97 23.50 1.63
C GLU A 55 7.80 24.15 2.40
N ASN A 56 7.10 25.08 1.75
CA ASN A 56 5.97 25.82 2.32
C ASN A 56 4.65 25.04 2.35
N LEU A 57 4.60 23.80 1.88
CA LEU A 57 3.40 22.97 1.97
C LEU A 57 3.19 22.43 3.40
N PRO A 58 1.93 22.27 3.83
CA PRO A 58 1.58 21.54 5.04
C PRO A 58 2.25 20.16 5.13
N ASN A 59 2.64 19.73 6.33
CA ASN A 59 3.39 18.48 6.54
C ASN A 59 2.64 17.24 6.04
N ASN A 60 1.34 17.16 6.25
CA ASN A 60 0.50 16.07 5.76
C ASN A 60 0.53 15.96 4.23
N LEU A 61 0.56 17.09 3.50
CA LEU A 61 0.71 17.10 2.06
C LEU A 61 2.13 16.72 1.62
N LYS A 62 3.17 17.24 2.29
CA LYS A 62 4.56 16.86 1.98
C LYS A 62 4.78 15.35 2.13
N LEU A 63 4.21 14.75 3.18
CA LEU A 63 4.35 13.32 3.43
C LEU A 63 3.61 12.47 2.41
N PHE A 64 2.54 12.98 1.82
CA PHE A 64 1.80 12.34 0.71
C PHE A 64 2.73 12.01 -0.47
N SER A 65 3.80 12.78 -0.69
CA SER A 65 4.76 12.55 -1.77
C SER A 65 5.51 11.23 -1.61
N GLY A 66 5.57 10.44 -2.68
CA GLY A 66 6.27 9.15 -2.67
C GLY A 66 5.48 8.04 -3.37
N VAL A 67 5.93 6.81 -3.14
CA VAL A 67 5.23 5.60 -3.56
C VAL A 67 4.60 4.94 -2.35
N TRP A 68 3.34 4.59 -2.48
CA TRP A 68 2.53 3.90 -1.49
C TRP A 68 2.03 2.60 -2.07
N VAL A 69 2.09 1.53 -1.28
CA VAL A 69 1.60 0.21 -1.71
C VAL A 69 0.76 -0.42 -0.62
N GLY A 70 -0.24 -1.17 -1.02
CA GLY A 70 -1.19 -1.75 -0.10
C GLY A 70 -2.26 -2.55 -0.81
N LYS A 71 -3.44 -2.64 -0.21
CA LYS A 71 -4.52 -3.48 -0.74
C LYS A 71 -5.91 -2.89 -0.56
N TRP A 72 -6.87 -3.30 -1.41
CA TRP A 72 -8.30 -3.13 -1.13
C TRP A 72 -8.78 -4.30 -0.28
N ASN A 73 -9.39 -4.00 0.87
CA ASN A 73 -9.95 -4.96 1.80
C ASN A 73 -8.99 -6.14 2.06
N GLU A 74 -7.68 -5.88 2.20
CA GLU A 74 -6.61 -6.88 2.40
C GLU A 74 -6.36 -7.89 1.27
N VAL A 75 -7.05 -7.78 0.13
CA VAL A 75 -6.96 -8.77 -0.97
C VAL A 75 -6.37 -8.19 -2.25
N GLN A 76 -6.89 -7.06 -2.73
CA GLN A 76 -6.58 -6.52 -4.05
C GLN A 76 -5.32 -5.66 -4.02
N PRO A 77 -4.18 -6.05 -4.63
CA PRO A 77 -2.96 -5.22 -4.63
C PRO A 77 -3.20 -3.84 -5.22
N SER A 78 -2.58 -2.83 -4.64
CA SER A 78 -2.72 -1.42 -5.04
C SER A 78 -1.44 -0.64 -4.84
N ARG A 79 -1.21 0.32 -5.74
CA ARG A 79 -0.07 1.22 -5.71
C ARG A 79 -0.50 2.63 -6.07
N LEU A 80 -0.12 3.59 -5.23
CA LEU A 80 -0.32 5.01 -5.45
C LEU A 80 1.04 5.70 -5.51
N ILE A 81 1.33 6.38 -6.60
CA ILE A 81 2.56 7.14 -6.81
C ILE A 81 2.17 8.60 -6.91
N ILE A 82 2.75 9.42 -6.04
CA ILE A 82 2.49 10.85 -6.01
C ILE A 82 3.68 11.53 -6.67
N THR A 83 3.47 11.98 -7.90
CA THR A 83 4.52 12.49 -8.77
C THR A 83 4.77 13.97 -8.52
N LYS A 84 3.73 14.74 -8.18
CA LYS A 84 3.83 16.18 -7.91
C LYS A 84 2.75 16.64 -6.95
N ILE A 85 3.11 17.57 -6.07
CA ILE A 85 2.19 18.23 -5.14
C ILE A 85 2.41 19.74 -5.21
N SER A 86 1.33 20.49 -5.43
CA SER A 86 1.27 21.95 -5.29
C SER A 86 0.37 22.33 -4.10
N SER A 87 0.10 23.61 -3.94
CA SER A 87 -0.81 24.11 -2.90
C SER A 87 -2.28 23.76 -3.15
N ASN A 88 -2.66 23.48 -4.40
CA ASN A 88 -4.05 23.29 -4.80
C ASN A 88 -4.28 21.98 -5.57
N GLU A 89 -3.24 21.32 -6.06
CA GLU A 89 -3.35 20.17 -6.95
C GLU A 89 -2.30 19.11 -6.64
N VAL A 90 -2.63 17.88 -7.01
CA VAL A 90 -1.77 16.72 -6.90
C VAL A 90 -1.82 15.93 -8.19
N SER A 91 -0.64 15.62 -8.72
CA SER A 91 -0.48 14.69 -9.84
C SER A 91 -0.08 13.32 -9.28
N PHE A 92 -0.74 12.29 -9.78
CA PHE A 92 -0.52 10.93 -9.30
C PHE A 92 -0.73 9.89 -10.38
N ILE A 93 -0.17 8.72 -10.11
CA ILE A 93 -0.43 7.48 -10.83
C ILE A 93 -1.05 6.53 -9.83
N TYR A 94 -2.17 5.92 -10.20
CA TYR A 94 -2.81 4.91 -9.38
C TYR A 94 -2.99 3.63 -10.17
N ALA A 95 -2.46 2.53 -9.63
CA ALA A 95 -2.49 1.22 -10.26
C ALA A 95 -3.07 0.17 -9.30
N TRP A 96 -3.81 -0.79 -9.84
CA TRP A 96 -4.30 -1.95 -9.11
C TRP A 96 -3.95 -3.23 -9.87
N GLY A 97 -3.71 -4.30 -9.10
CA GLY A 97 -3.48 -5.62 -9.69
C GLY A 97 -4.74 -6.28 -10.22
N ALA A 98 -4.61 -7.44 -10.84
CA ALA A 98 -5.77 -8.24 -11.20
C ALA A 98 -6.36 -8.96 -9.97
N ASN A 99 -7.66 -9.17 -9.97
CA ASN A 99 -8.37 -10.06 -9.05
C ASN A 99 -9.42 -10.87 -9.83
N PRO A 100 -9.03 -12.07 -10.29
CA PRO A 100 -9.91 -12.95 -11.06
C PRO A 100 -11.17 -13.35 -10.30
N GLN A 101 -11.12 -13.47 -8.97
CA GLN A 101 -12.30 -13.84 -8.17
C GLN A 101 -13.40 -12.78 -8.21
N LYS A 102 -13.05 -11.53 -8.51
CA LYS A 102 -14.00 -10.41 -8.63
C LYS A 102 -14.13 -9.88 -10.05
N ASN A 103 -13.54 -10.58 -11.04
CA ASN A 103 -13.50 -10.15 -12.44
C ASN A 103 -12.95 -8.72 -12.61
N ILE A 104 -11.85 -8.43 -11.90
CA ILE A 104 -11.14 -7.15 -11.98
C ILE A 104 -9.82 -7.39 -12.69
N ASP A 105 -9.60 -6.70 -13.80
CA ASP A 105 -8.32 -6.70 -14.50
C ASP A 105 -7.33 -5.71 -13.87
N ALA A 106 -6.04 -6.01 -14.01
CA ALA A 106 -4.99 -5.08 -13.63
C ALA A 106 -5.02 -3.88 -14.58
N ASP A 107 -4.97 -2.67 -14.03
CA ASP A 107 -4.98 -1.45 -14.82
C ASP A 107 -4.41 -0.28 -14.00
N MET A 108 -4.20 0.85 -14.66
CA MET A 108 -3.67 2.07 -14.08
C MET A 108 -4.26 3.33 -14.69
N ILE A 109 -4.27 4.40 -13.89
CA ILE A 109 -4.59 5.75 -14.34
C ILE A 109 -3.51 6.74 -13.93
N SER A 110 -3.41 7.84 -14.68
CA SER A 110 -2.63 9.02 -14.31
C SER A 110 -3.52 10.26 -14.41
N ARG A 111 -3.51 11.09 -13.37
CA ARG A 111 -4.39 12.26 -13.23
C ARG A 111 -3.70 13.38 -12.45
N THR A 112 -4.17 14.59 -12.69
CA THR A 112 -3.98 15.74 -11.80
C THR A 112 -5.35 16.15 -11.27
N VAL A 113 -5.49 16.29 -9.96
CA VAL A 113 -6.75 16.66 -9.32
C VAL A 113 -6.55 17.73 -8.26
N ALA A 114 -7.60 18.49 -7.97
CA ALA A 114 -7.59 19.46 -6.89
C ALA A 114 -7.49 18.76 -5.52
N ILE A 115 -6.70 19.34 -4.63
CA ILE A 115 -6.59 18.95 -3.23
C ILE A 115 -7.75 19.61 -2.47
N ARG A 116 -8.54 18.82 -1.75
CA ARG A 116 -9.59 19.38 -0.87
C ARG A 116 -8.98 19.96 0.40
N SER A 117 -9.73 20.82 1.08
CA SER A 117 -9.27 21.54 2.29
C SER A 117 -8.77 20.64 3.43
N ASP A 118 -9.17 19.36 3.44
CA ASP A 118 -8.77 18.33 4.39
C ASP A 118 -7.58 17.48 3.91
N ALA A 119 -6.80 17.97 2.92
CA ALA A 119 -5.71 17.24 2.28
C ALA A 119 -6.15 15.89 1.66
N LYS A 120 -7.42 15.80 1.29
CA LYS A 120 -8.00 14.62 0.64
C LYS A 120 -7.90 14.74 -0.87
N ILE A 121 -7.50 13.64 -1.49
CA ILE A 121 -7.54 13.43 -2.93
C ILE A 121 -8.83 12.71 -3.26
N ILE A 122 -9.60 13.21 -4.23
CA ILE A 122 -10.81 12.56 -4.72
C ILE A 122 -10.77 12.51 -6.24
N PHE A 123 -11.11 11.35 -6.82
CA PHE A 123 -11.23 11.17 -8.26
C PHE A 123 -12.22 10.04 -8.57
N GLU A 124 -12.62 9.95 -9.84
CA GLU A 124 -13.56 8.93 -10.32
C GLU A 124 -12.93 8.07 -11.43
N ILE A 125 -13.22 6.76 -11.39
CA ILE A 125 -12.93 5.81 -12.47
C ILE A 125 -14.16 4.94 -12.65
N ASN A 126 -14.72 4.87 -13.86
CA ASN A 126 -15.84 3.98 -14.21
C ASN A 126 -16.98 4.04 -13.18
N SER A 127 -17.48 5.24 -12.86
CA SER A 127 -18.54 5.47 -11.86
C SER A 127 -18.21 5.03 -10.43
N SER A 128 -16.92 4.78 -10.14
CA SER A 128 -16.43 4.49 -8.80
C SER A 128 -15.64 5.69 -8.29
N MET A 129 -16.01 6.19 -7.10
CA MET A 129 -15.30 7.28 -6.43
C MET A 129 -14.16 6.71 -5.61
N TYR A 130 -12.97 7.29 -5.74
CA TYR A 130 -11.80 6.98 -4.94
C TYR A 130 -11.45 8.17 -4.06
N THR A 131 -11.07 7.88 -2.84
CA THR A 131 -10.56 8.87 -1.89
C THR A 131 -9.23 8.41 -1.32
N PHE A 132 -8.30 9.33 -1.09
CA PHE A 132 -7.08 9.06 -0.33
C PHE A 132 -6.74 10.21 0.61
N VAL A 133 -6.27 9.87 1.80
CA VAL A 133 -5.79 10.78 2.84
C VAL A 133 -4.62 10.14 3.57
N VAL A 134 -3.64 10.93 4.00
CA VAL A 134 -2.60 10.43 4.90
C VAL A 134 -3.19 10.33 6.30
N ASP A 135 -2.98 9.19 6.96
CA ASP A 135 -3.45 8.97 8.33
C ASP A 135 -2.86 9.99 9.31
N THR A 136 -3.53 10.18 10.44
CA THR A 136 -3.13 11.02 11.56
C THR A 136 -1.74 10.71 12.12
N LEU A 137 -1.31 9.44 12.09
CA LEU A 137 0.04 9.03 12.47
C LEU A 137 1.08 9.24 11.36
N LEU A 138 0.63 9.75 10.21
CA LEU A 138 1.44 10.17 9.07
C LEU A 138 2.32 9.07 8.43
N ASN A 139 2.01 7.81 8.71
CA ASN A 139 2.76 6.64 8.25
C ASN A 139 1.99 5.76 7.25
N LYS A 140 0.71 6.06 7.03
CA LYS A 140 -0.17 5.32 6.12
C LYS A 140 -0.95 6.27 5.22
N VAL A 141 -1.31 5.78 4.04
CA VAL A 141 -2.39 6.36 3.23
C VAL A 141 -3.62 5.48 3.39
N ILE A 142 -4.71 6.10 3.80
CA ILE A 142 -6.03 5.48 3.91
C ILE A 142 -6.86 6.00 2.74
N GLY A 143 -7.53 5.09 2.07
CA GLY A 143 -8.46 5.41 1.02
C GLY A 143 -9.70 4.56 1.04
N ALA A 144 -10.65 4.94 0.20
CA ALA A 144 -11.85 4.17 -0.03
C ALA A 144 -12.22 4.23 -1.51
N ARG A 145 -12.64 3.10 -2.05
CA ARG A 145 -13.36 3.00 -3.33
C ARG A 145 -14.84 2.80 -3.04
N ILE A 146 -15.69 3.65 -3.59
CA ILE A 146 -17.15 3.58 -3.48
C ILE A 146 -17.70 3.30 -4.87
N SER A 147 -18.47 2.24 -5.04
CA SER A 147 -19.07 1.83 -6.31
C SER A 147 -20.49 1.31 -6.05
N GLY A 148 -21.49 2.15 -6.32
CA GLY A 148 -22.84 1.92 -5.81
C GLY A 148 -22.81 1.81 -4.28
N ASP A 149 -23.39 0.74 -3.75
CA ASP A 149 -23.45 0.45 -2.30
C ASP A 149 -22.19 -0.25 -1.77
N ILE A 150 -21.22 -0.56 -2.64
CA ILE A 150 -20.01 -1.28 -2.25
C ILE A 150 -18.93 -0.29 -1.84
N VAL A 151 -18.46 -0.42 -0.62
CA VAL A 151 -17.29 0.30 -0.09
C VAL A 151 -16.13 -0.68 0.07
N SER A 152 -14.98 -0.33 -0.52
CA SER A 152 -13.73 -1.04 -0.31
C SER A 152 -12.72 -0.12 0.36
N ASN A 153 -12.22 -0.51 1.52
CA ASN A 153 -11.16 0.18 2.23
C ASN A 153 -9.83 -0.09 1.54
N ILE A 154 -9.00 0.93 1.44
CA ILE A 154 -7.67 0.85 0.84
C ILE A 154 -6.67 1.34 1.88
N VAL A 155 -5.74 0.49 2.29
CA VAL A 155 -4.71 0.85 3.26
C VAL A 155 -3.37 0.62 2.62
N MET A 156 -2.53 1.65 2.63
CA MET A 156 -1.20 1.61 2.02
C MET A 156 -0.12 2.13 2.95
N GLU A 157 1.07 1.59 2.77
CA GLU A 157 2.29 1.96 3.48
C GLU A 157 3.31 2.54 2.50
N LYS A 158 4.18 3.40 3.03
CA LYS A 158 5.18 4.10 2.23
C LYS A 158 6.32 3.17 1.84
N VAL A 159 6.74 3.25 0.59
CA VAL A 159 7.93 2.57 0.09
C VAL A 159 9.15 3.48 0.32
N GLU A 160 9.88 3.20 1.39
CA GLU A 160 11.21 3.77 1.62
C GLU A 160 12.14 3.22 0.51
N ASN A 161 12.73 4.09 -0.34
CA ASN A 161 13.63 3.79 -1.48
C ASN A 161 13.05 3.68 -2.90
N ALA A 162 11.83 4.16 -3.19
CA ALA A 162 11.26 4.10 -4.54
C ALA A 162 11.97 4.95 -5.63
N ASN A 163 13.06 5.65 -5.30
CA ASN A 163 13.85 6.50 -6.21
C ASN A 163 15.14 5.83 -6.73
N LYS A 164 15.37 4.55 -6.45
CA LYS A 164 16.51 3.81 -7.01
C LYS A 164 16.08 3.11 -8.31
N ASN A 165 15.90 3.89 -9.36
CA ASN A 165 16.04 3.41 -10.73
C ASN A 165 17.33 4.00 -11.30
#